data_AF-A0A2V4V8W4-F1
#
_entry.id   AF-A0A2V4V8W4-F1
#
_cell.length_a   1.000
_cell.length_b   1.000
_cell.length_c   1.000
_cell.angle_alpha   90.00
_cell.angle_beta   90.00
_cell.angle_gamma   90.00
#
_symmetry.space_group_name_H-M   'P 1'
#
loop_
_entity.id
_entity.type
_entity.pdbx_description
1 polymer ?
#
loop_
_entity_poly.entity_id
_entity_poly.type
_entity_poly.pdbx_seq_one_letter_code
_entity_poly.pdbx_strand_id
1 'polypeptide(L)'
;MKLHEQYEEQEVLLSEQPAHLWRRRKQELMQWTERHKQVVSPKQTAIWNGVEVDTELVSTLSLLFKAGVQTEFSCAGVSPLDEPVDHSLYAYVTLIHSTASEQFVTYALERMKNRLLVTYEPGRGRYDLSSFFIGHNRSFCWWMERCALDFKRRNDAGEVHVV
;
A
#
# COMPACT_ATOMS: atom_id res chain seq x y z
N MET A 1 37.45 0.55 16.68
CA MET A 1 36.62 0.02 15.58
C MET A 1 35.18 0.43 15.88
N LYS A 2 34.53 1.15 14.96
CA LYS A 2 33.35 2.00 15.21
C LYS A 2 32.09 1.16 15.54
N LEU A 3 31.35 1.61 16.55
CA LEU A 3 30.13 1.01 17.10
C LEU A 3 28.86 1.74 16.61
N HIS A 4 28.84 2.17 15.34
CA HIS A 4 27.86 3.16 14.85
C HIS A 4 27.02 2.75 13.62
N GLU A 5 27.11 1.53 13.10
CA GLU A 5 26.46 1.14 11.83
C GLU A 5 25.34 0.09 11.95
N GLN A 6 24.81 -0.18 13.16
CA GLN A 6 23.80 -1.25 13.35
C GLN A 6 22.36 -0.77 13.62
N TYR A 7 22.08 0.52 13.55
CA TYR A 7 20.72 1.08 13.75
C TYR A 7 20.06 1.62 12.47
N GLU A 8 20.72 1.54 11.32
CA GLU A 8 20.14 1.91 10.03
C GLU A 8 19.36 0.71 9.46
N GLU A 9 18.09 0.92 9.11
CA GLU A 9 17.23 0.02 8.30
C GLU A 9 16.41 -1.10 8.97
N GLN A 10 16.01 -0.99 10.25
CA GLN A 10 15.02 -1.95 10.78
C GLN A 10 13.60 -1.57 10.37
N GLU A 11 13.04 -2.27 9.38
CA GLU A 11 11.63 -2.21 8.99
C GLU A 11 10.75 -2.70 10.15
N VAL A 12 9.70 -1.93 10.48
CA VAL A 12 8.75 -2.21 11.57
C VAL A 12 7.41 -2.60 10.97
N LEU A 13 6.97 -3.83 11.22
CA LEU A 13 5.64 -4.29 10.84
C LEU A 13 4.59 -3.71 11.79
N LEU A 14 3.68 -2.88 11.26
CA LEU A 14 2.62 -2.23 12.03
C LEU A 14 1.29 -2.99 12.01
N SER A 15 1.02 -3.76 10.96
CA SER A 15 -0.21 -4.54 10.85
C SER A 15 -0.14 -5.83 11.66
N GLU A 16 -1.05 -6.01 12.61
CA GLU A 16 -1.22 -7.26 13.33
C GLU A 16 -2.07 -8.25 12.52
N GLN A 17 -1.61 -9.48 12.40
CA GLN A 17 -2.28 -10.52 11.61
C GLN A 17 -2.28 -11.85 12.37
N PRO A 18 -3.44 -12.51 12.53
CA PRO A 18 -3.50 -13.84 13.12
C PRO A 18 -2.63 -14.86 12.37
N ALA A 19 -2.01 -15.79 13.10
CA ALA A 19 -1.12 -16.80 12.53
C ALA A 19 -1.75 -17.66 11.42
N HIS A 20 -3.08 -17.87 11.43
CA HIS A 20 -3.76 -18.59 10.36
C HIS A 20 -3.80 -17.81 9.03
N LEU A 21 -3.82 -16.47 9.08
CA LEU A 21 -3.78 -15.63 7.90
C LEU A 21 -2.38 -15.59 7.28
N TRP A 22 -1.33 -15.60 8.10
CA TRP A 22 0.04 -15.78 7.61
C TRP A 22 0.23 -17.11 6.89
N ARG A 23 -0.30 -18.20 7.46
CA ARG A 23 -0.29 -19.52 6.81
C ARG A 23 -1.03 -19.49 5.48
N ARG A 24 -2.19 -18.82 5.43
CA ARG A 24 -2.95 -18.62 4.19
C ARG A 24 -2.17 -17.80 3.16
N ARG A 25 -1.60 -16.65 3.51
CA ARG A 25 -0.78 -15.82 2.60
C ARG A 25 0.39 -16.63 2.02
N LYS A 26 1.05 -17.47 2.83
CA LYS A 26 2.11 -18.38 2.36
C LYS A 26 1.59 -19.38 1.32
N GLN A 27 0.41 -19.97 1.54
CA GLN A 27 -0.23 -20.86 0.57
C GLN A 27 -0.61 -20.12 -0.71
N GLU A 28 -1.17 -18.91 -0.61
CA GLU A 28 -1.52 -18.08 -1.76
C GLU A 28 -0.27 -17.72 -2.59
N LEU A 29 0.87 -17.46 -1.94
CA LEU A 29 2.15 -17.23 -2.62
C LEU A 29 2.61 -18.46 -3.41
N MET A 30 2.59 -19.65 -2.78
CA MET A 30 2.96 -20.90 -3.48
C MET A 30 2.04 -21.17 -4.68
N GLN A 31 0.73 -20.97 -4.50
CA GLN A 31 -0.23 -21.12 -5.60
C GLN A 31 0.00 -20.09 -6.71
N TRP A 32 0.32 -18.84 -6.36
CA TRP A 32 0.62 -17.80 -7.34
C TRP A 32 1.85 -18.14 -8.19
N THR A 33 2.89 -18.73 -7.59
CA THR A 33 4.09 -19.16 -8.31
C THR A 33 3.84 -20.33 -9.26
N GLU A 34 2.91 -21.23 -8.93
CA GLU A 34 2.60 -22.43 -9.72
C GLU A 34 1.52 -22.19 -10.78
N ARG A 35 0.68 -21.17 -10.60
CA ARG A 35 -0.48 -20.91 -11.44
C ARG A 35 -0.07 -20.35 -12.81
N HIS A 36 -0.71 -20.85 -13.86
CA HIS A 36 -0.64 -20.22 -15.18
C HIS A 36 -1.26 -18.81 -15.15
N LYS A 37 -0.43 -17.81 -15.44
CA LYS A 37 -0.79 -16.40 -15.34
C LYS A 37 -1.50 -15.97 -16.63
N GLN A 38 -2.83 -15.92 -16.61
CA GLN A 38 -3.63 -15.45 -17.74
C GLN A 38 -3.87 -13.94 -17.69
N VAL A 39 -3.63 -13.25 -18.81
CA VAL A 39 -4.00 -11.83 -18.96
C VAL A 39 -5.49 -11.74 -19.21
N VAL A 40 -6.23 -11.16 -18.28
CA VAL A 40 -7.66 -10.88 -18.48
C VAL A 40 -7.87 -9.51 -19.12
N SER A 41 -7.02 -8.53 -18.77
CA SER A 41 -7.01 -7.19 -19.35
C SER A 41 -5.59 -6.63 -19.27
N PRO A 42 -5.13 -5.85 -20.26
CA PRO A 42 -3.87 -5.13 -20.14
C PRO A 42 -3.93 -4.11 -19.00
N LYS A 43 -2.76 -3.89 -18.40
CA LYS A 43 -2.51 -2.81 -17.44
C LYS A 43 -2.72 -1.47 -18.14
N GLN A 44 -3.35 -0.52 -17.46
CA GLN A 44 -3.55 0.83 -17.98
C GLN A 44 -2.80 1.82 -17.09
N THR A 45 -2.13 2.77 -17.72
CA THR A 45 -1.41 3.84 -17.04
C THR A 45 -1.99 5.20 -17.41
N ALA A 46 -1.78 6.18 -16.55
CA ALA A 46 -2.08 7.59 -16.79
C ALA A 46 -1.00 8.47 -16.17
N ILE A 47 -0.84 9.68 -16.71
CA ILE A 47 0.05 10.68 -16.14
C ILE A 47 -0.64 11.36 -14.95
N TRP A 48 -0.04 11.25 -13.78
CA TRP A 48 -0.45 11.92 -12.55
C TRP A 48 0.75 12.66 -11.95
N ASN A 49 0.62 13.97 -11.74
CA ASN A 49 1.72 14.84 -11.27
C ASN A 49 3.04 14.68 -12.06
N GLY A 50 2.93 14.47 -13.37
CA GLY A 50 4.09 14.31 -14.27
C GLY A 50 4.75 12.92 -14.23
N VAL A 51 4.19 11.98 -13.47
CA VAL A 51 4.68 10.59 -13.37
C VAL A 51 3.62 9.64 -13.94
N GLU A 52 4.07 8.59 -14.62
CA GLU A 52 3.19 7.52 -15.10
C GLU A 52 2.79 6.59 -13.94
N VAL A 53 1.48 6.42 -13.71
CA VAL A 53 0.94 5.59 -12.64
C VAL A 53 -0.23 4.74 -13.13
N ASP A 54 -0.56 3.67 -12.41
CA ASP A 54 -1.68 2.79 -12.73
C ASP A 54 -3.01 3.54 -12.61
N THR A 55 -3.87 3.40 -13.62
CA THR A 55 -5.16 4.13 -13.65
C THR A 55 -6.03 3.80 -12.44
N GLU A 56 -5.96 2.57 -11.92
CA GLU A 56 -6.68 2.14 -10.73
C GLU A 56 -6.25 2.86 -9.44
N LEU A 57 -5.09 3.54 -9.43
CA LEU A 57 -4.59 4.26 -8.27
C LEU A 57 -4.70 5.79 -8.39
N VAL A 58 -4.93 6.33 -9.59
CA VAL A 58 -5.00 7.79 -9.81
C VAL A 58 -5.97 8.49 -8.85
N SER A 59 -7.16 7.92 -8.65
CA SER A 59 -8.17 8.48 -7.73
C SER A 59 -7.66 8.49 -6.29
N THR A 60 -7.13 7.36 -5.82
CA THR A 60 -6.53 7.20 -4.49
C THR A 60 -5.41 8.20 -4.25
N LEU A 61 -4.43 8.29 -5.17
CA LEU A 61 -3.29 9.20 -5.05
C LEU A 61 -3.75 10.66 -5.02
N SER A 62 -4.72 11.01 -5.86
CA SER A 62 -5.31 12.36 -5.88
C SER A 62 -6.02 12.72 -4.58
N LEU A 63 -6.73 11.77 -3.97
CA LEU A 63 -7.43 11.98 -2.70
C LEU A 63 -6.45 12.13 -1.54
N LEU A 64 -5.42 11.29 -1.48
CA LEU A 64 -4.34 11.37 -0.49
C LEU A 64 -3.60 12.71 -0.59
N PHE A 65 -3.19 13.11 -1.79
CA PHE A 65 -2.53 14.38 -2.02
C PHE A 65 -3.37 15.56 -1.52
N LYS A 66 -4.67 15.59 -1.86
CA LYS A 66 -5.60 16.63 -1.40
C LYS A 66 -5.85 16.59 0.12
N ALA A 67 -5.62 15.45 0.76
CA ALA A 67 -5.70 15.29 2.22
C ALA A 67 -4.38 15.62 2.94
N GLY A 68 -3.34 16.07 2.21
CA GLY A 68 -2.03 16.38 2.76
C GLY A 68 -1.11 15.17 2.95
N VAL A 69 -1.49 14.00 2.44
CA VAL A 69 -0.67 12.77 2.49
C VAL A 69 0.16 12.67 1.21
N GLN A 70 1.48 12.73 1.35
CA GLN A 70 2.40 12.61 0.23
C GLN A 70 2.74 11.15 -0.05
N THR A 71 2.86 10.81 -1.33
CA THR A 71 3.16 9.46 -1.82
C THR A 71 4.49 9.45 -2.59
N GLU A 72 5.27 8.39 -2.44
CA GLU A 72 6.54 8.22 -3.15
C GLU A 72 6.38 7.30 -4.38
N PHE A 73 5.87 6.09 -4.15
CA PHE A 73 5.68 5.06 -5.16
C PHE A 73 4.31 4.41 -5.04
N SER A 74 3.83 3.82 -6.13
CA SER A 74 2.58 3.06 -6.10
C SER A 74 2.46 2.09 -7.27
N CYS A 75 1.74 0.98 -7.06
CA CYS A 75 1.44 -0.01 -8.10
C CYS A 75 0.12 -0.70 -7.78
N ALA A 76 -0.76 -0.84 -8.76
CA ALA A 76 -2.02 -1.56 -8.69
C ALA A 76 -1.84 -3.07 -8.92
N GLY A 77 -0.61 -3.55 -9.10
CA GLY A 77 -0.24 -4.95 -9.19
C GLY A 77 -0.97 -5.71 -10.31
N VAL A 78 -0.57 -5.51 -11.56
CA VAL A 78 -1.15 -6.30 -12.67
C VAL A 78 -0.18 -6.44 -13.85
N SER A 79 0.47 -7.62 -13.99
CA SER A 79 0.59 -8.31 -15.29
C SER A 79 1.10 -9.75 -15.12
N PRO A 80 0.84 -10.65 -16.10
CA PRO A 80 1.12 -12.09 -16.04
C PRO A 80 2.48 -12.52 -16.59
N LEU A 81 3.28 -11.60 -17.14
CA LEU A 81 4.61 -11.94 -17.64
C LEU A 81 5.63 -11.79 -16.51
N ASP A 82 6.24 -12.92 -16.14
CA ASP A 82 7.46 -12.96 -15.33
C ASP A 82 8.62 -12.39 -16.16
N GLU A 83 8.63 -11.08 -16.32
CA GLU A 83 9.89 -10.37 -16.42
C GLU A 83 10.21 -9.78 -15.04
N PRO A 84 11.41 -10.04 -14.49
CA PRO A 84 11.82 -9.59 -13.15
C PRO A 84 11.99 -8.07 -13.04
N VAL A 85 11.52 -7.31 -14.04
CA VAL A 85 11.72 -5.87 -14.16
C VAL A 85 10.41 -5.07 -14.10
N ASP A 86 9.21 -5.66 -14.23
CA ASP A 86 8.01 -4.81 -14.42
C ASP A 86 6.71 -5.10 -13.66
N HIS A 87 6.65 -6.02 -12.67
CA HIS A 87 5.37 -6.22 -11.93
C HIS A 87 5.53 -6.54 -10.45
N SER A 88 4.62 -5.98 -9.63
CA SER A 88 4.52 -6.26 -8.19
C SER A 88 3.52 -7.38 -7.92
N LEU A 89 3.95 -8.38 -7.13
CA LEU A 89 3.15 -9.51 -6.66
C LEU A 89 1.82 -9.07 -6.03
N TYR A 90 1.82 -7.91 -5.39
CA TYR A 90 0.68 -7.29 -4.74
C TYR A 90 0.63 -5.80 -5.09
N ALA A 91 -0.57 -5.22 -5.02
CA ALA A 91 -0.73 -3.78 -5.07
C ALA A 91 -0.18 -3.13 -3.80
N TYR A 92 0.42 -1.95 -3.95
CA TYR A 92 0.97 -1.17 -2.86
C TYR A 92 0.93 0.35 -3.13
N VAL A 93 1.03 1.12 -2.05
CA VAL A 93 1.25 2.57 -2.05
C VAL A 93 2.26 2.89 -0.95
N THR A 94 3.30 3.65 -1.28
CA THR A 94 4.31 4.14 -0.34
C THR A 94 3.98 5.57 0.04
N LEU A 95 3.91 5.85 1.34
CA LEU A 95 3.62 7.18 1.90
C LEU A 95 4.87 7.77 2.54
N ILE A 96 5.13 9.05 2.28
CA ILE A 96 6.20 9.78 2.97
C ILE A 96 5.70 10.10 4.38
N HIS A 97 6.54 9.83 5.38
CA HIS A 97 6.22 10.06 6.78
C HIS A 97 5.98 11.55 7.05
N SER A 98 4.78 11.82 7.54
CA SER A 98 4.28 13.08 8.05
C SER A 98 3.18 12.80 9.09
N THR A 99 2.77 13.82 9.83
CA THR A 99 1.61 13.70 10.74
C THR A 99 0.34 13.26 9.98
N ALA A 100 0.14 13.76 8.74
CA ALA A 100 -1.01 13.38 7.93
C ALA A 100 -0.94 11.91 7.49
N SER A 101 0.24 11.41 7.11
CA SER A 101 0.40 10.00 6.73
C SER A 101 0.23 9.07 7.94
N GLU A 102 0.72 9.46 9.12
CA GLU A 102 0.55 8.67 10.35
C GLU A 102 -0.93 8.53 10.71
N GLN A 103 -1.68 9.65 10.69
CA GLN A 103 -3.13 9.64 10.92
C GLN A 103 -3.86 8.78 9.88
N PHE A 104 -3.47 8.88 8.61
CA PHE A 104 -4.05 8.07 7.55
C PHE A 104 -3.74 6.58 7.73
N VAL A 105 -2.51 6.22 8.09
CA VAL A 105 -2.09 4.83 8.33
C VAL A 105 -2.88 4.21 9.46
N THR A 106 -3.02 4.90 10.60
CA THR A 106 -3.83 4.45 11.74
C THR A 106 -5.28 4.25 11.30
N TYR A 107 -5.86 5.21 10.58
CA TYR A 107 -7.21 5.09 10.05
C TYR A 107 -7.36 3.90 9.08
N ALA A 108 -6.42 3.71 8.16
CA ALA A 108 -6.46 2.63 7.18
C ALA A 108 -6.34 1.25 7.85
N LEU A 109 -5.48 1.11 8.87
CA LEU A 109 -5.33 -0.11 9.67
C LEU A 109 -6.65 -0.49 10.35
N GLU A 110 -7.35 0.46 10.97
CA GLU A 110 -8.65 0.22 11.62
C GLU A 110 -9.75 -0.21 10.63
N ARG A 111 -9.74 0.37 9.43
CA ARG A 111 -10.80 0.15 8.42
C ARG A 111 -10.58 -1.11 7.60
N MET A 112 -9.35 -1.33 7.13
CA MET A 112 -9.01 -2.45 6.26
C MET A 112 -8.69 -3.73 7.04
N LYS A 113 -8.20 -3.58 8.29
CA LYS A 113 -7.87 -4.67 9.20
C LYS A 113 -6.95 -5.70 8.51
N ASN A 114 -7.37 -6.97 8.54
CA ASN A 114 -6.66 -8.12 8.00
C ASN A 114 -6.40 -8.07 6.47
N ARG A 115 -6.88 -7.05 5.75
CA ARG A 115 -6.65 -6.87 4.31
C ARG A 115 -5.41 -6.03 4.01
N LEU A 116 -4.92 -5.28 5.01
CA LEU A 116 -3.83 -4.34 4.85
C LEU A 116 -2.58 -4.87 5.57
N LEU A 117 -1.47 -4.88 4.86
CA LEU A 117 -0.14 -5.06 5.42
C LEU A 117 0.51 -3.67 5.44
N VAL A 118 0.98 -3.22 6.61
CA VAL A 118 1.67 -1.94 6.74
C VAL A 118 3.02 -2.16 7.39
N THR A 119 4.06 -1.65 6.75
CA THR A 119 5.39 -1.56 7.34
C THR A 119 5.85 -0.11 7.37
N TYR A 120 6.67 0.22 8.37
CA TYR A 120 7.28 1.53 8.53
C TYR A 120 8.80 1.37 8.49
N GLU A 121 9.47 2.17 7.67
CA GLU A 121 10.92 2.21 7.56
C GLU A 121 11.42 3.54 8.14
N PRO A 122 11.83 3.58 9.43
CA PRO A 122 12.23 4.83 10.07
C PRO A 122 13.43 5.50 9.37
N GLY A 123 14.38 4.70 8.90
CA GLY A 123 15.58 5.18 8.21
C GLY A 123 15.28 5.86 6.87
N ARG A 124 14.15 5.53 6.24
CA ARG A 124 13.70 6.14 4.97
C ARG A 124 12.55 7.13 5.16
N GLY A 125 12.01 7.22 6.37
CA GLY A 125 10.88 8.10 6.69
C GLY A 125 9.67 7.79 5.83
N ARG A 126 9.28 6.52 5.70
CA ARG A 126 8.14 6.12 4.85
C ARG A 126 7.36 4.93 5.39
N TYR A 127 6.11 4.84 4.95
CA TYR A 127 5.23 3.70 5.19
C TYR A 127 4.96 2.97 3.88
N ASP A 128 5.04 1.64 3.90
CA ASP A 128 4.61 0.80 2.79
C ASP A 128 3.29 0.12 3.12
N LEU A 129 2.25 0.47 2.35
CA LEU A 129 0.91 -0.08 2.49
C LEU A 129 0.67 -1.03 1.33
N SER A 130 0.38 -2.29 1.61
CA SER A 130 0.15 -3.30 0.58
C SER A 130 -1.01 -4.23 0.88
N SER A 131 -1.50 -4.92 -0.15
CA SER A 131 -2.48 -5.99 0.03
C SER A 131 -1.90 -7.12 0.89
N PHE A 132 -2.61 -7.48 1.96
CA PHE A 132 -2.23 -8.64 2.78
C PHE A 132 -2.49 -9.98 2.06
N PHE A 133 -3.43 -10.04 1.13
CA PHE A 133 -3.71 -11.28 0.38
C PHE A 133 -3.20 -11.16 -1.06
N ILE A 134 -2.64 -12.25 -1.58
CA ILE A 134 -2.09 -12.29 -2.94
C ILE A 134 -3.24 -12.44 -3.95
N GLY A 135 -3.20 -11.68 -5.04
CA GLY A 135 -4.26 -11.67 -6.06
C GLY A 135 -5.48 -10.80 -5.71
N HIS A 136 -5.43 -10.06 -4.60
CA HIS A 136 -6.51 -9.16 -4.16
C HIS A 136 -6.29 -7.70 -4.56
N ASN A 137 -5.51 -7.46 -5.61
CA ASN A 137 -5.00 -6.13 -5.97
C ASN A 137 -6.11 -5.12 -6.28
N ARG A 138 -7.14 -5.51 -7.05
CA ARG A 138 -8.31 -4.65 -7.30
C ARG A 138 -9.08 -4.31 -6.04
N SER A 139 -9.26 -5.29 -5.15
CA SER A 139 -9.92 -5.06 -3.87
C SER A 139 -9.11 -4.11 -2.99
N PHE A 140 -7.78 -4.23 -3.00
CA PHE A 140 -6.89 -3.29 -2.31
C PHE A 140 -7.05 -1.87 -2.85
N CYS A 141 -6.97 -1.66 -4.17
CA CYS A 141 -7.14 -0.34 -4.78
C CYS A 141 -8.48 0.30 -4.38
N TRP A 142 -9.58 -0.47 -4.44
CA TRP A 142 -10.91 0.00 -4.05
C TRP A 142 -10.99 0.39 -2.56
N TRP A 143 -10.45 -0.45 -1.67
CA TRP A 143 -10.42 -0.15 -0.24
C TRP A 143 -9.54 1.05 0.09
N MET A 144 -8.41 1.20 -0.61
CA MET A 144 -7.50 2.31 -0.42
C MET A 144 -8.13 3.63 -0.87
N GLU A 145 -8.79 3.64 -2.04
CA GLU A 145 -9.57 4.78 -2.52
C GLU A 145 -10.65 5.16 -1.52
N ARG A 146 -11.39 4.17 -1.00
CA ARG A 146 -12.46 4.40 -0.02
C ARG A 146 -11.91 5.01 1.26
N CYS A 147 -10.78 4.51 1.77
CA CYS A 147 -10.14 5.07 2.94
C CYS A 147 -9.64 6.50 2.69
N ALA A 148 -9.01 6.75 1.54
CA ALA A 148 -8.54 8.09 1.19
C ALA A 148 -9.68 9.10 1.07
N LEU A 149 -10.81 8.70 0.47
CA LEU A 149 -12.01 9.54 0.35
C LEU A 149 -12.61 9.89 1.71
N ASP A 150 -12.81 8.88 2.56
CA ASP A 150 -13.42 9.07 3.87
C ASP A 150 -12.48 9.86 4.80
N PHE A 151 -11.16 9.64 4.74
CA PHE A 151 -10.16 10.42 5.47
C PHE A 151 -10.16 11.90 5.04
N LYS A 152 -10.14 12.18 3.73
CA LYS A 152 -10.20 13.54 3.21
C LYS A 152 -11.45 14.28 3.71
N ARG A 153 -12.62 13.63 3.69
CA ARG A 153 -13.88 14.23 4.17
C ARG A 153 -13.82 14.61 5.64
N ARG A 154 -13.18 13.79 6.48
CA ARG A 154 -12.98 14.09 7.91
C ARG A 154 -12.09 15.32 8.11
N ASN A 155 -11.00 15.41 7.35
CA ASN A 155 -10.10 16.56 7.38
C ASN A 155 -10.82 17.85 6.94
N ASP A 156 -11.61 17.79 5.87
CA ASP A 156 -12.40 18.94 5.39
C ASP A 156 -13.46 19.39 6.40
N ALA A 157 -14.06 18.46 7.15
CA ALA A 157 -15.07 18.74 8.16
C ALA A 157 -14.48 19.32 9.46
N GLY A 158 -13.15 19.43 9.57
CA GLY A 158 -12.47 19.89 10.78
C GLY A 158 -12.68 18.96 11.98
N GLU A 159 -12.99 17.68 11.73
CA GLU A 159 -13.11 16.68 12.80
C GLU A 159 -11.72 16.44 13.41
N VAL A 160 -11.41 17.16 14.49
CA VAL A 160 -10.26 16.87 15.35
C VAL A 160 -10.58 15.61 16.12
N HIS A 161 -10.15 14.44 15.64
CA HIS A 161 -10.33 13.20 16.39
C HIS A 161 -9.19 13.02 17.41
N VAL A 162 -9.62 13.08 18.66
CA VAL A 162 -8.99 12.48 19.84
C VAL A 162 -8.80 10.99 19.56
N VAL A 163 -7.55 10.56 19.48
CA VAL A 163 -7.15 9.16 19.69
C VAL A 163 -7.00 8.94 21.18
#